data_AF-A0A9Q8ZEN9-F1
#
_entry.id   AF-A0A9Q8ZEN9-F1
#
_cell.length_a   1.000
_cell.length_b   1.000
_cell.length_c   1.000
_cell.angle_alpha   90.00
_cell.angle_beta   90.00
_cell.angle_gamma   90.00
#
_symmetry.space_group_name_H-M   'P 1'
#
loop_
_entity.id
_entity.type
_entity.pdbx_description
1 polymer ?
#
loop_
_entity_poly.entity_id
_entity_poly.type
_entity_poly.pdbx_seq_one_letter_code
_entity_poly.pdbx_strand_id
1 'polypeptide(L)'
;MPEPANGRFHDEHTPLIGRTQNYANESRVKTLPKHVLHLIYATLASNYVNVLLIFVPIGIVAGILSWNPTVVFILNFIAIIPLAALLSFATEELSAKLGQTLGGLMNATFGNAVELIVSIVALKQGEIRVVQASMLGSILSNILLVLGCCFLAAGIKERESRFNETVASTMSSLMAVASASLIIPATLYAVMHGDNQKDNLETDKNILVLSHGTSIILLVIYVLYLYFQLYSHHSLFADVESQEGGDQEEPEILSPTAAGIALIIVTVLVAICAEYLVDSIDSIVESAHISKTFVGLILIPIVGNAAEHVTAVVVAYKGKMDLAINVAIGSSMQIALFVTPFLVILGWIIREPMTLHFQGFETMVFFISVLIVNYLIQDGKSNYLEGAMCIAIYAIIALAFYIYPDNAAGNITSDVVRRFFAVS
;
A
#
# COMPACT_ATOMS: atom_id res chain seq x y z
N MET A 1 28.60 -35.44 -62.65
CA MET A 1 27.71 -35.28 -63.82
C MET A 1 27.18 -36.66 -64.21
N PRO A 2 25.90 -36.83 -64.60
CA PRO A 2 24.79 -35.86 -64.61
C PRO A 2 23.47 -36.41 -63.98
N GLU A 3 22.57 -35.47 -63.72
CA GLU A 3 21.11 -35.60 -63.54
C GLU A 3 20.44 -35.88 -64.92
N PRO A 4 19.13 -36.22 -65.02
CA PRO A 4 18.18 -35.11 -65.21
C PRO A 4 16.75 -35.28 -64.66
N ALA A 5 16.12 -34.12 -64.58
CA ALA A 5 14.79 -33.76 -64.13
C ALA A 5 13.63 -34.09 -65.10
N ASN A 6 12.40 -33.98 -64.59
CA ASN A 6 11.19 -33.32 -65.17
C ASN A 6 9.94 -33.90 -64.48
N GLY A 7 8.86 -33.19 -64.17
CA GLY A 7 8.41 -31.85 -64.47
C GLY A 7 7.01 -31.64 -63.86
N ARG A 8 6.68 -30.37 -63.62
CA ARG A 8 5.57 -29.75 -62.87
C ARG A 8 4.15 -29.91 -63.48
N PHE A 9 3.12 -29.68 -62.65
CA PHE A 9 2.01 -28.67 -62.74
C PHE A 9 0.60 -29.18 -62.31
N HIS A 10 0.06 -28.58 -61.22
CA HIS A 10 -1.27 -27.92 -61.05
C HIS A 10 -2.56 -28.64 -61.57
N ASP A 11 -3.67 -28.82 -60.81
CA ASP A 11 -4.62 -27.82 -60.29
C ASP A 11 -5.83 -28.48 -59.58
N GLU A 12 -6.75 -27.64 -59.10
CA GLU A 12 -7.63 -27.66 -57.93
C GLU A 12 -8.98 -28.43 -57.98
N HIS A 13 -9.66 -28.41 -56.80
CA HIS A 13 -11.10 -28.56 -56.50
C HIS A 13 -11.58 -30.00 -56.16
N THR A 14 -12.29 -30.32 -55.06
CA THR A 14 -13.05 -29.60 -54.01
C THR A 14 -13.36 -30.61 -52.85
N PRO A 15 -14.01 -30.23 -51.71
CA PRO A 15 -13.65 -30.68 -50.36
C PRO A 15 -14.52 -31.82 -49.80
N LEU A 16 -14.05 -32.46 -48.71
CA LEU A 16 -14.90 -33.20 -47.78
C LEU A 16 -14.78 -32.61 -46.37
N ILE A 17 -15.68 -31.68 -46.08
CA ILE A 17 -16.11 -31.36 -44.72
C ILE A 17 -16.84 -32.58 -44.15
N GLY A 18 -16.45 -33.06 -42.97
CA GLY A 18 -17.26 -34.03 -42.24
C GLY A 18 -16.57 -34.70 -41.06
N ARG A 19 -16.84 -34.18 -39.86
CA ARG A 19 -16.66 -34.80 -38.52
C ARG A 19 -15.26 -34.81 -37.90
N THR A 20 -14.83 -33.66 -37.41
CA THR A 20 -13.94 -33.58 -36.23
C THR A 20 -14.25 -32.31 -35.44
N GLN A 21 -15.42 -32.24 -34.78
CA GLN A 21 -15.71 -31.12 -33.88
C GLN A 21 -16.37 -31.43 -32.54
N ASN A 22 -16.63 -32.70 -32.18
CA ASN A 22 -17.35 -32.99 -30.92
C ASN A 22 -16.57 -33.75 -29.84
N TYR A 23 -15.31 -34.15 -30.05
CA TYR A 23 -14.53 -34.87 -29.01
C TYR A 23 -13.58 -33.99 -28.19
N ALA A 24 -13.32 -32.74 -28.59
CA ALA A 24 -12.42 -31.84 -27.85
C ALA A 24 -13.11 -31.06 -26.70
N ASN A 25 -14.44 -31.04 -26.66
CA ASN A 25 -15.18 -30.22 -25.69
C ASN A 25 -15.58 -30.99 -24.42
N GLU A 26 -15.79 -32.31 -24.50
CA GLU A 26 -16.14 -33.12 -23.32
C GLU A 26 -14.97 -33.34 -22.34
N SER A 27 -13.72 -33.30 -22.82
CA SER A 27 -12.53 -33.48 -21.97
C SER A 27 -12.16 -32.22 -21.20
N ARG A 28 -12.39 -31.02 -21.75
CA ARG A 28 -12.17 -29.72 -21.08
C ARG A 28 -13.11 -29.48 -19.92
N VAL A 29 -14.39 -29.85 -20.05
CA VAL A 29 -15.40 -29.63 -19.00
C VAL A 29 -15.18 -30.55 -17.80
N LYS A 30 -14.69 -31.77 -18.01
CA LYS A 30 -14.38 -32.73 -16.93
C LYS A 30 -13.07 -32.44 -16.20
N THR A 31 -12.11 -31.75 -16.83
CA THR A 31 -10.84 -31.34 -16.20
C THR A 31 -10.88 -29.95 -15.59
N LEU A 32 -11.84 -29.09 -16.00
CA LEU A 32 -12.07 -27.75 -15.45
C LEU A 32 -12.11 -27.71 -13.91
N PRO A 33 -12.92 -28.53 -13.20
CA PRO A 33 -12.99 -28.44 -11.74
C PRO A 33 -11.69 -28.87 -11.07
N LYS A 34 -10.95 -29.84 -11.63
CA LYS A 34 -9.63 -30.27 -11.10
C LYS A 34 -8.55 -29.23 -11.33
N HIS A 35 -8.57 -28.58 -12.50
CA HIS A 35 -7.63 -27.52 -12.84
C HIS A 35 -7.88 -26.28 -12.00
N VAL A 36 -9.14 -25.89 -11.83
CA VAL A 36 -9.56 -24.80 -10.93
C VAL A 36 -9.21 -25.12 -9.48
N LEU A 37 -9.45 -26.35 -9.00
CA LEU A 37 -9.03 -26.74 -7.64
C LEU A 37 -7.51 -26.68 -7.46
N HIS A 38 -6.75 -27.08 -8.47
CA HIS A 38 -5.30 -27.04 -8.43
C HIS A 38 -4.78 -25.60 -8.41
N LEU A 39 -5.35 -24.71 -9.23
CA LEU A 39 -5.06 -23.27 -9.23
C LEU A 39 -5.39 -22.65 -7.87
N ILE A 40 -6.59 -22.92 -7.33
CA ILE A 40 -6.99 -22.44 -6.00
C ILE A 40 -6.02 -22.97 -4.92
N TYR A 41 -5.68 -24.26 -4.95
CA TYR A 41 -4.76 -24.83 -3.98
C TYR A 41 -3.36 -24.22 -4.10
N ALA A 42 -2.83 -24.03 -5.31
CA ALA A 42 -1.54 -23.42 -5.54
C ALA A 42 -1.51 -21.96 -5.07
N THR A 43 -2.56 -21.18 -5.36
CA THR A 43 -2.73 -19.81 -4.86
C THR A 43 -2.88 -19.76 -3.34
N LEU A 44 -3.56 -20.73 -2.73
CA LEU A 44 -3.68 -20.82 -1.27
C LEU A 44 -2.41 -21.35 -0.59
N ALA A 45 -1.57 -22.10 -1.28
CA ALA A 45 -0.33 -22.64 -0.75
C ALA A 45 0.89 -21.75 -1.00
N SER A 46 0.75 -20.65 -1.76
CA SER A 46 1.87 -19.77 -2.12
C SER A 46 2.46 -19.01 -0.93
N ASN A 47 1.65 -18.68 0.08
CA ASN A 47 2.10 -17.89 1.23
C ASN A 47 1.71 -18.55 2.56
N TYR A 48 2.65 -18.64 3.50
CA TYR A 48 2.43 -19.14 4.86
C TYR A 48 1.34 -18.37 5.62
N VAL A 49 1.14 -17.09 5.27
CA VAL A 49 0.11 -16.22 5.84
C VAL A 49 -1.31 -16.72 5.49
N ASN A 50 -1.47 -17.50 4.42
CA ASN A 50 -2.77 -18.02 3.99
C ASN A 50 -3.44 -18.97 5.00
N VAL A 51 -2.71 -19.45 6.01
CA VAL A 51 -3.31 -20.12 7.20
C VAL A 51 -4.36 -19.22 7.87
N LEU A 52 -4.19 -17.90 7.80
CA LEU A 52 -5.12 -16.92 8.34
C LEU A 52 -6.40 -16.75 7.50
N LEU A 53 -6.51 -17.35 6.31
CA LEU A 53 -7.73 -17.24 5.49
C LEU A 53 -8.96 -17.85 6.17
N ILE A 54 -8.78 -18.69 7.18
CA ILE A 54 -9.87 -19.17 8.02
C ILE A 54 -10.62 -18.02 8.72
N PHE A 55 -9.95 -16.89 8.97
CA PHE A 55 -10.56 -15.71 9.57
C PHE A 55 -11.47 -14.94 8.62
N VAL A 56 -11.34 -15.12 7.30
CA VAL A 56 -12.23 -14.45 6.31
C VAL A 56 -13.69 -14.85 6.48
N PRO A 57 -14.07 -16.14 6.35
CA PRO A 57 -15.47 -16.53 6.55
C PRO A 57 -15.93 -16.29 8.00
N ILE A 58 -15.06 -16.43 9.00
CA ILE A 58 -15.41 -16.21 10.40
C ILE A 58 -15.69 -14.72 10.66
N GLY A 59 -14.86 -13.81 10.15
CA GLY A 59 -15.03 -12.36 10.28
C GLY A 59 -16.29 -11.85 9.60
N ILE A 60 -16.60 -12.36 8.39
CA ILE A 60 -17.84 -12.06 7.68
C ILE A 60 -19.06 -12.56 8.46
N VAL A 61 -19.04 -13.81 8.94
CA VAL A 61 -20.14 -14.37 9.72
C VAL A 61 -20.32 -13.62 11.04
N ALA A 62 -19.24 -13.23 11.71
CA ALA A 62 -19.28 -12.43 12.93
C ALA A 62 -19.91 -11.05 12.68
N GLY A 63 -19.60 -10.41 11.55
CA GLY A 63 -20.23 -9.16 11.13
C GLY A 63 -21.73 -9.32 10.86
N ILE A 64 -22.13 -10.33 10.07
CA ILE A 64 -23.52 -10.62 9.72
C ILE A 64 -24.36 -10.95 10.96
N LEU A 65 -23.81 -11.75 11.88
CA LEU A 65 -24.48 -12.14 13.13
C LEU A 65 -24.36 -11.06 14.22
N SER A 66 -23.74 -9.91 13.90
CA SER A 66 -23.54 -8.79 14.81
C SER A 66 -22.96 -9.22 16.15
N TRP A 67 -21.85 -9.97 16.10
CA TRP A 67 -21.09 -10.34 17.29
C TRP A 67 -20.53 -9.09 17.99
N ASN A 68 -19.90 -9.29 19.15
CA ASN A 68 -19.25 -8.21 19.86
C ASN A 68 -18.31 -7.41 18.90
N PRO A 69 -18.43 -6.07 18.83
CA PRO A 69 -17.68 -5.27 17.86
C PRO A 69 -16.16 -5.43 17.96
N THR A 70 -15.61 -5.61 19.17
CA THR A 70 -14.19 -5.87 19.36
C THR A 70 -13.76 -7.18 18.69
N VAL A 71 -14.60 -8.20 18.77
CA VAL A 71 -14.35 -9.49 18.12
C VAL A 71 -14.48 -9.34 16.60
N VAL A 72 -15.49 -8.62 16.11
CA VAL A 72 -15.67 -8.33 14.67
C VAL A 72 -14.44 -7.60 14.12
N PHE A 73 -13.95 -6.58 14.84
CA PHE A 73 -12.74 -5.84 14.49
C PHE A 73 -11.55 -6.79 14.37
N ILE A 74 -11.23 -7.56 15.43
CA ILE A 74 -10.05 -8.44 15.46
C ILE A 74 -10.11 -9.50 14.36
N LEU A 75 -11.28 -10.12 14.14
CA LEU A 75 -11.43 -11.15 13.12
C LEU A 75 -11.22 -10.60 11.72
N ASN A 76 -11.85 -9.47 11.38
CA ASN A 76 -11.70 -8.86 10.05
C ASN A 76 -10.30 -8.23 9.88
N PHE A 77 -9.69 -7.71 10.95
CA PHE A 77 -8.31 -7.23 10.98
C PHE A 77 -7.33 -8.33 10.59
N ILE A 78 -7.45 -9.52 11.20
CA ILE A 78 -6.62 -10.68 10.86
C ILE A 78 -6.94 -11.21 9.45
N ALA A 79 -8.22 -11.17 9.04
CA ALA A 79 -8.66 -11.65 7.73
C ALA A 79 -8.08 -10.86 6.56
N ILE A 80 -7.84 -9.55 6.72
CA ILE A 80 -7.29 -8.70 5.65
C ILE A 80 -5.83 -9.05 5.36
N ILE A 81 -5.04 -9.49 6.35
CA ILE A 81 -3.61 -9.82 6.17
C ILE A 81 -3.36 -10.84 5.03
N PRO A 82 -3.97 -12.04 5.02
CA PRO A 82 -3.79 -12.99 3.91
C PRO A 82 -4.47 -12.52 2.62
N LEU A 83 -5.56 -11.76 2.70
CA LEU A 83 -6.21 -11.21 1.51
C LEU A 83 -5.31 -10.20 0.80
N ALA A 84 -4.55 -9.38 1.56
CA ALA A 84 -3.54 -8.47 1.02
C ALA A 84 -2.46 -9.25 0.25
N ALA A 85 -1.95 -10.33 0.85
CA ALA A 85 -0.97 -11.20 0.19
C ALA A 85 -1.51 -11.83 -1.11
N LEU A 86 -2.75 -12.32 -1.09
CA LEU A 86 -3.40 -12.86 -2.29
C LEU A 86 -3.63 -11.80 -3.37
N LEU A 87 -3.95 -10.57 -2.98
CA LEU A 87 -4.17 -9.45 -3.89
C LEU A 87 -2.87 -9.02 -4.59
N SER A 88 -1.78 -8.89 -3.83
CA SER A 88 -0.44 -8.63 -4.38
C SER A 88 0.00 -9.75 -5.31
N PHE A 89 -0.13 -11.02 -4.91
CA PHE A 89 0.19 -12.17 -5.77
C PHE A 89 -0.62 -12.18 -7.08
N ALA A 90 -1.94 -11.95 -7.00
CA ALA A 90 -2.79 -11.89 -8.20
C ALA A 90 -2.43 -10.69 -9.10
N THR A 91 -1.98 -9.58 -8.50
CA THR A 91 -1.51 -8.40 -9.23
C THR A 91 -0.22 -8.70 -9.96
N GLU A 92 0.77 -9.30 -9.30
CA GLU A 92 2.06 -9.67 -9.89
C GLU A 92 1.90 -10.63 -11.08
N GLU A 93 1.11 -11.69 -10.92
CA GLU A 93 0.81 -12.66 -11.97
C GLU A 93 0.12 -12.03 -13.19
N LEU A 94 -0.70 -11.00 -12.96
CA LEU A 94 -1.35 -10.26 -14.03
C LEU A 94 -0.40 -9.26 -14.68
N SER A 95 0.37 -8.52 -13.88
CA SER A 95 1.35 -7.51 -14.32
C SER A 95 2.47 -8.09 -15.16
N ALA A 96 2.98 -9.28 -14.79
CA ALA A 96 4.04 -9.98 -15.53
C ALA A 96 3.68 -10.21 -17.01
N LYS A 97 2.38 -10.36 -17.31
CA LYS A 97 1.87 -10.66 -18.65
C LYS A 97 1.42 -9.42 -19.43
N LEU A 98 1.35 -8.25 -18.79
CA LEU A 98 0.86 -7.01 -19.38
C LEU A 98 1.97 -6.15 -20.00
N GLY A 99 3.22 -6.63 -20.00
CA GLY A 99 4.37 -5.87 -20.46
C GLY A 99 4.71 -4.71 -19.52
N GLN A 100 5.86 -4.09 -19.74
CA GLN A 100 6.50 -3.20 -18.78
C GLN A 100 5.65 -2.00 -18.34
N THR A 101 5.06 -1.25 -19.28
CA THR A 101 4.32 -0.04 -18.95
C THR A 101 2.97 -0.33 -18.27
N LEU A 102 2.20 -1.29 -18.78
CA LEU A 102 0.90 -1.64 -18.20
C LEU A 102 1.07 -2.44 -16.90
N GLY A 103 2.07 -3.32 -16.83
CA GLY A 103 2.44 -4.03 -15.60
C GLY A 103 2.91 -3.08 -14.51
N GLY A 104 3.76 -2.10 -14.85
CA GLY A 104 4.17 -1.04 -13.92
C GLY A 104 3.00 -0.20 -13.41
N LEU A 105 2.05 0.18 -14.28
CA LEU A 105 0.84 0.90 -13.88
C LEU A 105 -0.10 0.05 -13.00
N MET A 106 -0.21 -1.25 -13.30
CA MET A 106 -0.97 -2.21 -12.50
C MET A 106 -0.37 -2.35 -11.11
N ASN A 107 0.95 -2.56 -10.99
CA ASN A 107 1.64 -2.61 -9.71
C ASN A 107 1.48 -1.30 -8.93
N ALA A 108 1.59 -0.15 -9.60
CA ALA A 108 1.45 1.14 -8.94
C ALA A 108 0.03 1.40 -8.40
N THR A 109 -1.00 0.81 -9.04
CA THR A 109 -2.40 0.97 -8.63
C THR A 109 -2.82 -0.08 -7.60
N PHE A 110 -2.50 -1.34 -7.86
CA PHE A 110 -2.95 -2.47 -7.07
C PHE A 110 -1.97 -2.89 -5.95
N GLY A 111 -0.74 -2.40 -5.97
CA GLY A 111 0.19 -2.57 -4.84
C GLY A 111 -0.39 -2.02 -3.54
N ASN A 112 -0.93 -0.81 -3.58
CA ASN A 112 -1.61 -0.19 -2.41
C ASN A 112 -3.13 -0.41 -2.41
N ALA A 113 -3.64 -1.49 -3.03
CA ALA A 113 -5.08 -1.65 -3.18
C ALA A 113 -5.78 -1.88 -1.84
N VAL A 114 -5.14 -2.53 -0.86
CA VAL A 114 -5.77 -2.76 0.45
C VAL A 114 -5.95 -1.43 1.18
N GLU A 115 -4.93 -0.59 1.21
CA GLU A 115 -4.95 0.77 1.78
C GLU A 115 -6.03 1.59 1.09
N LEU A 116 -6.09 1.55 -0.24
CA LEU A 116 -7.07 2.27 -1.03
C LEU A 116 -8.50 1.78 -0.73
N ILE A 117 -8.73 0.46 -0.68
CA ILE A 117 -10.06 -0.11 -0.39
C ILE A 117 -10.52 0.26 1.02
N VAL A 118 -9.69 0.03 2.04
CA VAL A 118 -10.02 0.36 3.43
C VAL A 118 -10.29 1.86 3.57
N SER A 119 -9.50 2.70 2.91
CA SER A 119 -9.69 4.16 2.93
C SER A 119 -10.95 4.60 2.20
N ILE A 120 -11.30 3.99 1.07
CA ILE A 120 -12.55 4.30 0.35
C ILE A 120 -13.76 3.89 1.19
N VAL A 121 -13.72 2.72 1.84
CA VAL A 121 -14.78 2.26 2.73
C VAL A 121 -14.93 3.22 3.91
N ALA A 122 -13.83 3.57 4.59
CA ALA A 122 -13.85 4.53 5.69
C ALA A 122 -14.35 5.91 5.25
N LEU A 123 -13.90 6.40 4.10
CA LEU A 123 -14.35 7.68 3.58
C LEU A 123 -15.86 7.68 3.29
N LYS A 124 -16.41 6.60 2.72
CA LYS A 124 -17.85 6.46 2.47
C LYS A 124 -18.69 6.41 3.74
N GLN A 125 -18.09 6.02 4.86
CA GLN A 125 -18.73 5.98 6.17
C GLN A 125 -18.52 7.29 6.96
N GLY A 126 -17.85 8.29 6.38
CA GLY A 126 -17.57 9.57 7.05
C GLY A 126 -16.39 9.52 8.03
N GLU A 127 -15.61 8.43 8.05
CA GLU A 127 -14.46 8.23 8.94
C GLU A 127 -13.19 8.94 8.44
N ILE A 128 -13.30 10.25 8.15
CA ILE A 128 -12.23 11.07 7.57
C ILE A 128 -10.96 11.04 8.42
N ARG A 129 -11.11 11.09 9.76
CA ARG A 129 -9.98 11.05 10.70
C ARG A 129 -9.20 9.73 10.59
N VAL A 130 -9.91 8.62 10.44
CA VAL A 130 -9.29 7.29 10.25
C VAL A 130 -8.56 7.24 8.91
N VAL A 131 -9.17 7.75 7.84
CA VAL A 131 -8.54 7.81 6.50
C VAL A 131 -7.24 8.60 6.57
N GLN A 132 -7.28 9.83 7.11
CA GLN A 132 -6.09 10.68 7.26
C GLN A 132 -4.99 10.00 8.09
N ALA A 133 -5.35 9.48 9.27
CA ALA A 133 -4.42 8.80 10.15
C ALA A 133 -3.79 7.57 9.47
N SER A 134 -4.58 6.79 8.72
CA SER A 134 -4.10 5.59 8.03
C SER A 134 -3.15 5.87 6.88
N MET A 135 -3.33 6.95 6.12
CA MET A 135 -2.39 7.34 5.08
C MET A 135 -1.03 7.74 5.64
N LEU A 136 -1.01 8.59 6.68
CA LEU A 136 0.24 8.94 7.37
C LEU A 136 0.87 7.74 8.05
N GLY A 137 0.06 6.92 8.71
CA GLY A 137 0.50 5.71 9.39
C GLY A 137 1.14 4.70 8.45
N SER A 138 0.60 4.55 7.24
CA SER A 138 1.17 3.68 6.20
C SER A 138 2.53 4.16 5.73
N ILE A 139 2.67 5.47 5.47
CA ILE A 139 3.97 6.05 5.14
C ILE A 139 4.97 5.87 6.29
N LEU A 140 4.58 6.20 7.53
CA LEU A 140 5.42 6.04 8.72
C LEU A 140 5.85 4.59 8.95
N SER A 141 4.93 3.65 8.80
CA SER A 141 5.19 2.23 8.91
C SER A 141 6.21 1.80 7.86
N ASN A 142 6.05 2.21 6.61
CA ASN A 142 6.94 1.77 5.54
C ASN A 142 8.33 2.39 5.67
N ILE A 143 8.44 3.69 5.94
CA ILE A 143 9.76 4.34 6.03
C ILE A 143 10.52 4.05 7.33
N LEU A 144 9.83 3.75 8.45
CA LEU A 144 10.50 3.47 9.73
C LEU A 144 10.45 1.98 10.11
N LEU A 145 9.26 1.39 10.20
CA LEU A 145 9.10 0.03 10.68
C LEU A 145 9.65 -1.00 9.68
N VAL A 146 9.23 -0.92 8.42
CA VAL A 146 9.66 -1.87 7.38
C VAL A 146 11.12 -1.69 7.08
N LEU A 147 11.53 -0.47 6.75
CA LEU A 147 12.92 -0.16 6.46
C LEU A 147 13.83 -0.54 7.64
N GLY A 148 13.39 -0.25 8.87
CA GLY A 148 14.11 -0.65 10.08
C GLY A 148 14.24 -2.17 10.23
N CYS A 149 13.17 -2.93 9.98
CA CYS A 149 13.21 -4.38 9.96
C CYS A 149 14.12 -4.93 8.84
N CYS A 150 14.12 -4.31 7.65
CA CYS A 150 15.00 -4.68 6.53
C CYS A 150 16.47 -4.49 6.88
N PHE A 151 16.84 -3.32 7.42
CA PHE A 151 18.20 -3.01 7.85
C PHE A 151 18.67 -3.92 8.99
N LEU A 152 17.79 -4.20 9.96
CA LEU A 152 18.08 -5.13 11.03
C LEU A 152 18.29 -6.56 10.50
N ALA A 153 17.40 -7.05 9.64
CA ALA A 153 17.48 -8.39 9.07
C ALA A 153 18.73 -8.58 8.20
N ALA A 154 19.04 -7.64 7.33
CA ALA A 154 20.26 -7.67 6.53
C ALA A 154 21.52 -7.55 7.41
N GLY A 155 21.47 -6.67 8.42
CA GLY A 155 22.55 -6.43 9.37
C GLY A 155 22.87 -7.60 10.32
N ILE A 156 21.95 -8.56 10.48
CA ILE A 156 22.20 -9.82 11.19
C ILE A 156 23.12 -10.74 10.37
N LYS A 157 22.99 -10.71 9.04
CA LYS A 157 23.75 -11.56 8.13
C LYS A 157 25.07 -10.91 7.69
N GLU A 158 25.03 -9.61 7.41
CA GLU A 158 26.17 -8.84 6.91
C GLU A 158 26.44 -7.64 7.82
N ARG A 159 27.70 -7.22 7.95
CA ARG A 159 28.05 -6.07 8.81
C ARG A 159 27.55 -4.75 8.25
N GLU A 160 27.57 -4.61 6.94
CA GLU A 160 27.07 -3.46 6.18
C GLU A 160 26.44 -3.99 4.89
N SER A 161 25.25 -3.51 4.54
CA SER A 161 24.61 -3.79 3.25
C SER A 161 24.61 -2.53 2.40
N ARG A 162 25.01 -2.66 1.14
CA ARG A 162 25.09 -1.55 0.18
C ARG A 162 23.90 -1.56 -0.76
N PHE A 163 23.51 -0.38 -1.21
CA PHE A 163 22.46 -0.16 -2.20
C PHE A 163 22.79 1.08 -3.04
N ASN A 164 22.05 1.23 -4.13
CA ASN A 164 22.23 2.27 -5.13
C ASN A 164 21.78 3.63 -4.58
N GLU A 165 22.78 4.48 -4.33
CA GLU A 165 22.60 5.86 -3.86
C GLU A 165 21.70 6.68 -4.80
N THR A 166 21.72 6.45 -6.11
CA THR A 166 20.94 7.23 -7.08
C THR A 166 19.45 6.91 -6.98
N VAL A 167 19.09 5.62 -6.89
CA VAL A 167 17.70 5.17 -6.70
C VAL A 167 17.19 5.68 -5.35
N ALA A 168 17.94 5.42 -4.28
CA ALA A 168 17.59 5.86 -2.93
C ALA A 168 17.44 7.39 -2.84
N SER A 169 18.38 8.16 -3.42
CA SER A 169 18.33 9.62 -3.43
C SER A 169 17.15 10.18 -4.23
N THR A 170 16.79 9.54 -5.35
CA THR A 170 15.65 9.98 -6.15
C THR A 170 14.35 9.76 -5.38
N MET A 171 14.17 8.58 -4.78
CA MET A 171 12.98 8.27 -3.96
C MET A 171 12.90 9.16 -2.71
N SER A 172 14.04 9.37 -2.04
CA SER A 172 14.21 10.29 -0.90
C SER A 172 13.78 11.72 -1.23
N SER A 173 14.20 12.22 -2.41
CA SER A 173 13.87 13.57 -2.88
C SER A 173 12.38 13.71 -3.17
N LEU A 174 11.77 12.72 -3.83
CA LEU A 174 10.32 12.72 -4.07
C LEU A 174 9.53 12.62 -2.76
N MET A 175 9.99 11.82 -1.79
CA MET A 175 9.40 11.73 -0.46
C MET A 175 9.45 13.07 0.28
N ALA A 176 10.56 13.80 0.19
CA ALA A 176 10.70 15.12 0.79
C ALA A 176 9.72 16.14 0.17
N VAL A 177 9.56 16.12 -1.16
CA VAL A 177 8.60 16.98 -1.87
C VAL A 177 7.16 16.62 -1.47
N ALA A 178 6.83 15.32 -1.44
CA ALA A 178 5.53 14.85 -1.01
C ALA A 178 5.24 15.26 0.44
N SER A 179 6.22 15.11 1.33
CA SER A 179 6.13 15.51 2.72
C SER A 179 5.87 17.01 2.87
N ALA A 180 6.70 17.85 2.22
CA ALA A 180 6.51 19.30 2.23
C ALA A 180 5.12 19.70 1.71
N SER A 181 4.64 19.05 0.64
CA SER A 181 3.34 19.32 0.04
C SER A 181 2.16 18.95 0.96
N LEU A 182 2.30 17.90 1.77
CA LEU A 182 1.30 17.50 2.77
C LEU A 182 1.35 18.39 4.03
N ILE A 183 2.52 18.96 4.36
CA ILE A 183 2.72 19.83 5.54
C ILE A 183 2.18 21.25 5.31
N ILE A 184 2.31 21.80 4.11
CA ILE A 184 1.93 23.20 3.81
C ILE A 184 0.45 23.49 4.15
N PRO A 185 -0.54 22.67 3.73
CA PRO A 185 -1.94 22.90 4.11
C PRO A 185 -2.18 22.83 5.61
N ALA A 186 -1.55 21.88 6.30
CA ALA A 186 -1.70 21.71 7.74
C ALA A 186 -1.10 22.88 8.53
N THR A 187 0.07 23.36 8.14
CA THR A 187 0.73 24.51 8.79
C THR A 187 0.02 25.82 8.51
N LEU A 188 -0.48 26.02 7.28
CA LEU A 188 -1.26 27.20 6.96
C LEU A 188 -2.56 27.25 7.80
N TYR A 189 -3.24 26.12 7.98
CA TYR A 189 -4.39 26.04 8.87
C TYR A 189 -4.06 26.49 10.30
N ALA A 190 -2.98 25.96 10.87
CA ALA A 190 -2.57 26.28 12.23
C ALA A 190 -2.26 27.77 12.43
N VAL A 191 -1.88 28.48 11.37
CA VAL A 191 -1.63 29.93 11.39
C VAL A 191 -2.91 30.75 11.13
N MET A 192 -3.83 30.22 10.33
CA MET A 192 -5.07 30.91 9.95
C MET A 192 -6.22 30.72 10.94
N HIS A 193 -6.14 29.72 11.83
CA HIS A 193 -7.18 29.48 12.84
C HIS A 193 -7.27 30.66 13.83
N GLY A 194 -8.43 31.32 13.86
CA GLY A 194 -8.72 32.48 14.72
C GLY A 194 -9.67 32.14 15.87
N ASP A 195 -9.80 33.06 16.83
CA ASP A 195 -10.62 32.85 18.05
C ASP A 195 -12.15 32.91 17.79
N ASN A 196 -12.59 33.34 16.60
CA ASN A 196 -14.00 33.53 16.28
C ASN A 196 -14.60 32.38 15.44
N GLN A 197 -15.83 31.99 15.77
CA GLN A 197 -16.55 30.92 15.07
C GLN A 197 -16.83 31.18 13.57
N LYS A 198 -16.95 32.45 13.15
CA LYS A 198 -17.09 32.81 11.73
C LYS A 198 -15.78 32.65 10.96
N ASP A 199 -14.65 32.94 11.59
CA ASP A 199 -13.32 32.79 11.00
C ASP A 199 -13.01 31.29 10.78
N ASN A 200 -13.50 30.40 11.65
CA ASN A 200 -13.29 28.96 11.53
C ASN A 200 -14.01 28.34 10.32
N LEU A 201 -15.26 28.75 10.04
CA LEU A 201 -16.02 28.25 8.88
C LEU A 201 -15.42 28.69 7.54
N GLU A 202 -14.88 29.91 7.46
CA GLU A 202 -14.15 30.37 6.28
C GLU A 202 -12.81 29.67 6.14
N THR A 203 -12.13 29.44 7.27
CA THR A 203 -10.86 28.71 7.33
C THR A 203 -11.04 27.27 6.83
N ASP A 204 -12.05 26.55 7.29
CA ASP A 204 -12.31 25.16 6.87
C ASP A 204 -12.59 25.05 5.36
N LYS A 205 -13.33 26.01 4.79
CA LYS A 205 -13.55 26.09 3.34
C LYS A 205 -12.24 26.36 2.59
N ASN A 206 -11.42 27.28 3.12
CA ASN A 206 -10.14 27.62 2.51
C ASN A 206 -9.16 26.43 2.53
N ILE A 207 -9.11 25.65 3.61
CA ILE A 207 -8.33 24.41 3.68
C ILE A 207 -8.81 23.41 2.63
N LEU A 208 -10.12 23.27 2.45
CA LEU A 208 -10.66 22.30 1.52
C LEU A 208 -10.28 22.67 0.09
N VAL A 209 -10.40 23.95 -0.27
CA VAL A 209 -9.94 24.47 -1.57
C VAL A 209 -8.44 24.27 -1.74
N LEU A 210 -7.64 24.56 -0.71
CA LEU A 210 -6.20 24.34 -0.74
C LEU A 210 -5.86 22.85 -0.88
N SER A 211 -6.55 21.97 -0.17
CA SER A 211 -6.37 20.52 -0.22
C SER A 211 -6.70 19.99 -1.61
N HIS A 212 -7.79 20.44 -2.24
CA HIS A 212 -8.10 20.08 -3.63
C HIS A 212 -6.99 20.54 -4.60
N GLY A 213 -6.54 21.79 -4.47
CA GLY A 213 -5.47 22.34 -5.31
C GLY A 213 -4.16 21.58 -5.17
N THR A 214 -3.73 21.32 -3.93
CA THR A 214 -2.54 20.53 -3.62
C THR A 214 -2.67 19.10 -4.14
N SER A 215 -3.83 18.46 -3.99
CA SER A 215 -4.05 17.10 -4.51
C SER A 215 -3.93 17.01 -6.02
N ILE A 216 -4.43 18.00 -6.77
CA ILE A 216 -4.26 18.06 -8.23
C ILE A 216 -2.77 18.17 -8.58
N ILE A 217 -2.02 19.02 -7.89
CA ILE A 217 -0.58 19.19 -8.12
C ILE A 217 0.18 17.88 -7.83
N LEU A 218 -0.14 17.22 -6.71
CA LEU A 218 0.48 15.94 -6.33
C LEU A 218 0.20 14.84 -7.36
N LEU A 219 -1.02 14.74 -7.87
CA LEU A 219 -1.37 13.78 -8.92
C LEU A 219 -0.65 14.07 -10.24
N VAL A 220 -0.45 15.35 -10.59
CA VAL A 220 0.36 15.72 -11.77
C VAL A 220 1.82 15.31 -11.56
N ILE A 221 2.38 15.57 -10.38
CA ILE A 221 3.74 15.12 -10.02
C ILE A 221 3.83 13.60 -10.10
N TYR A 222 2.81 12.87 -9.65
CA TYR A 222 2.77 11.41 -9.74
C TYR A 222 2.76 10.92 -11.20
N VAL A 223 2.00 11.55 -12.10
CA VAL A 223 2.02 11.20 -13.52
C VAL A 223 3.39 11.47 -14.15
N LEU A 224 4.04 12.59 -13.78
CA LEU A 224 5.42 12.88 -14.20
C LEU A 224 6.41 11.85 -13.65
N TYR A 225 6.21 11.39 -12.41
CA TYR A 225 6.99 10.32 -11.82
C TYR A 225 6.78 8.99 -12.55
N LEU A 226 5.54 8.60 -12.88
CA LEU A 226 5.29 7.40 -13.69
C LEU A 226 5.96 7.47 -15.06
N TYR A 227 5.96 8.65 -15.71
CA TYR A 227 6.73 8.86 -16.94
C TYR A 227 8.25 8.78 -16.71
N PHE A 228 8.73 9.27 -15.57
CA PHE A 228 10.12 9.15 -15.16
C PHE A 228 10.53 7.68 -15.01
N GLN A 229 9.76 6.91 -14.24
CA GLN A 229 10.01 5.52 -13.91
C GLN A 229 9.81 4.57 -15.10
N LEU A 230 8.72 4.71 -15.86
CA LEU A 230 8.32 3.74 -16.89
C LEU A 230 8.90 4.04 -18.28
N TYR A 231 9.42 5.25 -18.50
CA TYR A 231 9.90 5.66 -19.82
C TYR A 231 11.28 6.30 -19.79
N SER A 232 11.42 7.50 -19.23
CA SER A 232 12.66 8.29 -19.43
C SER A 232 13.88 7.74 -18.67
N HIS A 233 13.68 7.18 -17.48
CA HIS A 233 14.74 6.65 -16.60
C HIS A 233 14.49 5.18 -16.28
N HIS A 234 13.79 4.49 -17.17
CA HIS A 234 13.41 3.10 -16.98
C HIS A 234 14.60 2.18 -16.64
N SER A 235 15.77 2.39 -17.25
CA SER A 235 16.98 1.60 -16.95
C SER A 235 17.40 1.62 -15.49
N LEU A 236 17.10 2.70 -14.76
CA LEU A 236 17.44 2.82 -13.34
C LEU A 236 16.56 1.91 -12.45
N PHE A 237 15.32 1.64 -12.89
CA PHE A 237 14.35 0.83 -12.15
C PHE A 237 14.31 -0.63 -12.65
N ALA A 238 14.62 -0.86 -13.94
CA ALA A 238 14.70 -2.18 -14.55
C ALA A 238 15.71 -3.10 -13.84
N ASP A 239 16.86 -2.56 -13.45
CA ASP A 239 17.90 -3.32 -12.75
C ASP A 239 17.42 -3.79 -11.38
N VAL A 240 16.58 -3.01 -10.70
CA VAL A 240 15.99 -3.38 -9.39
C VAL A 240 14.90 -4.45 -9.57
N GLU A 241 14.03 -4.30 -10.56
CA GLU A 241 12.98 -5.29 -10.91
C GLU A 241 13.60 -6.63 -11.35
N SER A 242 14.74 -6.61 -12.06
CA SER A 242 15.44 -7.84 -12.45
C SER A 242 15.98 -8.63 -11.25
N GLN A 243 16.27 -7.95 -10.13
CA GLN A 243 16.67 -8.61 -8.89
C GLN A 243 15.51 -9.28 -8.17
N GLU A 244 14.25 -8.83 -8.36
CA GLU A 244 13.06 -9.56 -7.87
C GLU A 244 12.95 -10.94 -8.53
N GLY A 245 13.09 -11.01 -9.85
CA GLY A 245 12.95 -12.26 -10.62
C GLY A 245 14.15 -13.21 -10.57
N GLY A 246 15.29 -12.79 -10.02
CA GLY A 246 16.59 -13.47 -10.22
C GLY A 246 16.91 -14.72 -9.39
N ASP A 247 16.15 -15.09 -8.34
CA ASP A 247 16.53 -16.21 -7.44
C ASP A 247 15.63 -17.44 -7.46
N GLN A 248 14.61 -17.45 -8.30
CA GLN A 248 13.79 -18.58 -8.72
C GLN A 248 12.70 -17.90 -9.55
N GLU A 249 12.69 -18.09 -10.87
CA GLU A 249 11.46 -17.85 -11.63
C GLU A 249 10.43 -18.82 -11.03
N GLU A 250 9.63 -18.35 -10.07
CA GLU A 250 8.46 -19.10 -9.66
C GLU A 250 7.60 -19.22 -10.93
N PRO A 251 7.31 -20.45 -11.39
CA PRO A 251 6.62 -20.64 -12.64
C PRO A 251 5.25 -19.95 -12.54
N GLU A 252 4.94 -19.06 -13.48
CA GLU A 252 3.65 -18.36 -13.55
C GLU A 252 2.51 -19.36 -13.32
N ILE A 253 1.84 -19.22 -12.18
CA ILE A 253 0.89 -20.23 -11.70
C ILE A 253 -0.48 -19.99 -12.35
N LEU A 254 -0.85 -18.72 -12.56
CA LEU A 254 -2.18 -18.32 -13.02
C LEU A 254 -2.18 -17.93 -14.51
N SER A 255 -3.23 -18.31 -15.24
CA SER A 255 -3.51 -17.69 -16.54
C SER A 255 -3.97 -16.23 -16.33
N PRO A 256 -3.80 -15.32 -17.32
CA PRO A 256 -4.25 -13.93 -17.17
C PRO A 256 -5.72 -13.80 -16.77
N THR A 257 -6.57 -14.69 -17.29
CA THR A 257 -7.99 -14.73 -16.95
C THR A 257 -8.24 -15.22 -15.52
N ALA A 258 -7.47 -16.21 -15.05
CA ALA A 258 -7.57 -16.70 -13.68
C ALA A 258 -7.04 -15.66 -12.68
N ALA A 259 -5.93 -14.99 -12.99
CA ALA A 259 -5.38 -13.90 -12.19
C ALA A 259 -6.37 -12.73 -12.09
N GLY A 260 -6.98 -12.32 -13.20
CA GLY A 260 -8.01 -11.27 -13.21
C GLY A 260 -9.26 -11.65 -12.39
N ILE A 261 -9.73 -12.89 -12.47
CA ILE A 261 -10.86 -13.36 -11.65
C ILE A 261 -10.49 -13.39 -10.16
N ALA A 262 -9.30 -13.90 -9.83
CA ALA A 262 -8.79 -13.93 -8.45
C ALA A 262 -8.69 -12.51 -7.89
N LEU A 263 -8.13 -11.57 -8.65
CA LEU A 263 -7.99 -10.16 -8.28
C LEU A 263 -9.37 -9.55 -7.92
N ILE A 264 -10.38 -9.77 -8.76
CA ILE A 264 -11.75 -9.27 -8.50
C ILE A 264 -12.34 -9.90 -7.23
N ILE A 265 -12.24 -11.23 -7.08
CA ILE A 265 -12.80 -11.93 -5.92
C ILE A 265 -12.13 -11.44 -4.62
N VAL A 266 -10.80 -11.37 -4.61
CA VAL A 266 -10.05 -10.93 -3.43
C VAL A 266 -10.36 -9.47 -3.13
N THR A 267 -10.44 -8.59 -4.14
CA THR A 267 -10.85 -7.18 -3.96
C THR A 267 -12.20 -7.07 -3.28
N VAL A 268 -13.19 -7.86 -3.70
CA VAL A 268 -14.52 -7.86 -3.08
C VAL A 268 -14.46 -8.38 -1.64
N LEU A 269 -13.70 -9.44 -1.37
CA LEU A 269 -13.54 -9.97 -0.01
C LEU A 269 -12.85 -8.96 0.93
N VAL A 270 -11.81 -8.28 0.44
CA VAL A 270 -11.15 -7.18 1.18
C VAL A 270 -12.15 -6.09 1.48
N ALA A 271 -12.96 -5.66 0.51
CA ALA A 271 -13.96 -4.62 0.71
C ALA A 271 -15.01 -5.00 1.75
N ILE A 272 -15.52 -6.24 1.74
CA ILE A 272 -16.49 -6.73 2.74
C ILE A 272 -15.85 -6.79 4.14
N CYS A 273 -14.63 -7.31 4.26
CA CYS A 273 -13.94 -7.36 5.55
C CYS A 273 -13.61 -5.95 6.06
N ALA A 274 -13.22 -5.04 5.16
CA ALA A 274 -12.98 -3.64 5.47
C ALA A 274 -14.24 -2.93 5.96
N GLU A 275 -15.40 -3.20 5.38
CA GLU A 275 -16.69 -2.63 5.82
C GLU A 275 -16.97 -2.99 7.28
N TYR A 276 -16.92 -4.28 7.62
CA TYR A 276 -17.11 -4.71 9.02
C TYR A 276 -16.01 -4.22 9.96
N LEU A 277 -14.77 -4.09 9.47
CA LEU A 277 -13.67 -3.54 10.27
C LEU A 277 -13.92 -2.06 10.61
N VAL A 278 -14.26 -1.24 9.62
CA VAL A 278 -14.47 0.20 9.82
C VAL A 278 -15.71 0.45 10.69
N ASP A 279 -16.81 -0.28 10.46
CA ASP A 279 -18.03 -0.19 11.29
C ASP A 279 -17.77 -0.45 12.78
N SER A 280 -16.74 -1.23 13.10
CA SER A 280 -16.37 -1.59 14.47
C SER A 280 -15.35 -0.65 15.15
N ILE A 281 -14.82 0.35 14.42
CA ILE A 281 -13.79 1.27 14.95
C ILE A 281 -14.29 2.05 16.16
N ASP A 282 -15.49 2.64 16.09
CA ASP A 282 -16.05 3.44 17.19
C ASP A 282 -16.17 2.63 18.48
N SER A 283 -16.59 1.38 18.36
CA SER A 283 -16.71 0.48 19.51
C SER A 283 -15.35 0.08 20.09
N ILE A 284 -14.32 -0.07 19.25
CA ILE A 284 -12.95 -0.31 19.71
C ILE A 284 -12.38 0.92 20.43
N VAL A 285 -12.60 2.11 19.89
CA VAL A 285 -12.19 3.38 20.51
C VAL A 285 -12.81 3.51 21.90
N GLU A 286 -14.10 3.21 22.03
CA GLU A 286 -14.81 3.27 23.31
C GLU A 286 -14.34 2.18 24.29
N SER A 287 -14.22 0.93 23.84
CA SER A 287 -13.91 -0.22 24.71
C SER A 287 -12.44 -0.31 25.13
N ALA A 288 -11.50 0.03 24.23
CA ALA A 288 -10.07 -0.02 24.49
C ALA A 288 -9.51 1.33 24.99
N HIS A 289 -10.33 2.39 25.01
CA HIS A 289 -9.93 3.76 25.37
C HIS A 289 -8.72 4.26 24.57
N ILE A 290 -8.71 3.97 23.27
CA ILE A 290 -7.67 4.40 22.32
C ILE A 290 -8.27 5.36 21.29
N SER A 291 -7.46 6.27 20.76
CA SER A 291 -7.93 7.27 19.80
C SER A 291 -8.20 6.70 18.41
N LYS A 292 -9.12 7.32 17.65
CA LYS A 292 -9.30 7.03 16.20
C LYS A 292 -8.00 7.24 15.44
N THR A 293 -7.24 8.25 15.86
CA THR A 293 -5.90 8.51 15.33
C THR A 293 -4.96 7.34 15.59
N PHE A 294 -4.94 6.74 16.78
CA PHE A 294 -4.08 5.58 17.06
C PHE A 294 -4.49 4.36 16.23
N VAL A 295 -5.79 4.08 16.12
CA VAL A 295 -6.31 2.98 15.30
C VAL A 295 -5.89 3.17 13.83
N GLY A 296 -6.11 4.37 13.29
CA GLY A 296 -5.75 4.70 11.91
C GLY A 296 -4.24 4.71 11.69
N LEU A 297 -3.45 5.34 12.56
CA LEU A 297 -2.02 5.59 12.32
C LEU A 297 -1.13 4.39 12.64
N ILE A 298 -1.52 3.55 13.62
CA ILE A 298 -0.70 2.42 14.07
C ILE A 298 -1.32 1.09 13.65
N LEU A 299 -2.60 0.84 13.91
CA LEU A 299 -3.17 -0.50 13.74
C LEU A 299 -3.45 -0.84 12.26
N ILE A 300 -4.21 0.01 11.56
CA ILE A 300 -4.62 -0.26 10.17
C ILE A 300 -3.40 -0.50 9.23
N PRO A 301 -2.33 0.31 9.28
CA PRO A 301 -1.20 0.18 8.36
C PRO A 301 -0.38 -1.09 8.56
N ILE A 302 -0.35 -1.62 9.78
CA ILE A 302 0.33 -2.89 10.06
C ILE A 302 -0.34 -4.00 9.25
N VAL A 303 -1.66 -3.99 9.13
CA VAL A 303 -2.40 -5.04 8.40
C VAL A 303 -2.34 -4.84 6.90
N GLY A 304 -2.59 -3.62 6.42
CA GLY A 304 -2.60 -3.32 4.99
C GLY A 304 -1.28 -3.70 4.33
N ASN A 305 -0.18 -3.37 4.99
CA ASN A 305 1.15 -3.59 4.45
C ASN A 305 1.84 -4.88 4.96
N ALA A 306 1.22 -5.68 5.85
CA ALA A 306 1.90 -6.82 6.49
C ALA A 306 2.53 -7.80 5.49
N ALA A 307 1.83 -8.07 4.38
CA ALA A 307 2.34 -8.96 3.34
C ALA A 307 3.59 -8.36 2.66
N GLU A 308 3.54 -7.10 2.28
CA GLU A 308 4.66 -6.36 1.69
C GLU A 308 5.85 -6.27 2.67
N HIS A 309 5.59 -6.08 3.97
CA HIS A 309 6.60 -6.01 5.02
C HIS A 309 7.40 -7.30 5.10
N VAL A 310 6.72 -8.44 5.12
CA VAL A 310 7.37 -9.75 5.19
C VAL A 310 8.22 -9.97 3.95
N THR A 311 7.70 -9.66 2.76
CA THR A 311 8.45 -9.78 1.50
C THR A 311 9.70 -8.90 1.50
N ALA A 312 9.59 -7.63 1.86
CA ALA A 312 10.72 -6.70 1.93
C ALA A 312 11.80 -7.18 2.91
N VAL A 313 11.42 -7.66 4.09
CA VAL A 313 12.36 -8.16 5.11
C VAL A 313 13.06 -9.44 4.64
N VAL A 314 12.33 -10.36 4.01
CA VAL A 314 12.92 -11.60 3.45
C VAL A 314 13.91 -11.28 2.34
N VAL A 315 13.57 -10.34 1.47
CA VAL A 315 14.45 -9.87 0.39
C VAL A 315 15.69 -9.17 0.94
N ALA A 316 15.54 -8.33 1.96
CA ALA A 316 16.66 -7.69 2.65
C ALA A 316 17.60 -8.73 3.28
N TYR A 317 17.05 -9.75 3.95
CA TYR A 317 17.82 -10.86 4.52
C TYR A 317 18.57 -11.68 3.45
N LYS A 318 18.03 -11.76 2.23
CA LYS A 318 18.71 -12.39 1.09
C LYS A 318 19.88 -11.54 0.55
N GLY A 319 20.07 -10.30 1.02
CA GLY A 319 21.13 -9.40 0.60
C GLY A 319 20.73 -8.46 -0.54
N LYS A 320 19.45 -8.39 -0.89
CA LYS A 320 18.93 -7.54 -1.96
C LYS A 320 18.35 -6.24 -1.39
N MET A 321 19.22 -5.41 -0.79
CA MET A 321 18.77 -4.22 -0.07
C MET A 321 18.12 -3.16 -0.98
N ASP A 322 18.63 -2.98 -2.20
CA ASP A 322 18.03 -2.10 -3.23
C ASP A 322 16.54 -2.34 -3.40
N LEU A 323 16.19 -3.62 -3.48
CA LEU A 323 14.83 -4.04 -3.69
C LEU A 323 13.95 -3.81 -2.46
N ALA A 324 14.44 -4.16 -1.28
CA ALA A 324 13.72 -3.92 -0.03
C ALA A 324 13.44 -2.43 0.20
N ILE A 325 14.39 -1.55 -0.15
CA ILE A 325 14.22 -0.10 -0.11
C ILE A 325 13.17 0.36 -1.13
N ASN A 326 13.20 -0.19 -2.34
CA ASN A 326 12.23 0.17 -3.38
C ASN A 326 10.80 -0.23 -2.97
N VAL A 327 10.60 -1.40 -2.35
CA VAL A 327 9.31 -1.81 -1.80
C VAL A 327 8.84 -0.82 -0.72
N ALA A 328 9.67 -0.53 0.28
CA ALA A 328 9.28 0.33 1.39
C ALA A 328 9.07 1.81 0.99
N ILE A 329 10.03 2.42 0.31
CA ILE A 329 9.98 3.84 -0.05
C ILE A 329 9.08 4.06 -1.27
N GLY A 330 9.06 3.14 -2.22
CA GLY A 330 8.19 3.18 -3.40
C GLY A 330 6.70 3.17 -3.02
N SER A 331 6.30 2.24 -2.16
CA SER A 331 4.94 2.19 -1.60
C SER A 331 4.58 3.49 -0.86
N SER A 332 5.47 3.96 0.02
CA SER A 332 5.29 5.23 0.74
C SER A 332 5.07 6.44 -0.19
N MET A 333 5.79 6.49 -1.31
CA MET A 333 5.71 7.58 -2.27
C MET A 333 4.41 7.51 -3.08
N GLN A 334 3.99 6.30 -3.47
CA GLN A 334 2.68 6.09 -4.10
C GLN A 334 1.55 6.51 -3.16
N ILE A 335 1.64 6.20 -1.87
CA ILE A 335 0.64 6.64 -0.89
C ILE A 335 0.59 8.18 -0.80
N ALA A 336 1.75 8.84 -0.76
CA ALA A 336 1.83 10.29 -0.61
C ALA A 336 1.44 11.07 -1.88
N LEU A 337 1.87 10.60 -3.07
CA LEU A 337 1.68 11.30 -4.35
C LEU A 337 0.42 10.86 -5.11
N PHE A 338 -0.11 9.66 -4.83
CA PHE A 338 -1.27 9.11 -5.51
C PHE A 338 -2.43 8.81 -4.57
N VAL A 339 -2.30 7.89 -3.63
CA VAL A 339 -3.45 7.39 -2.83
C VAL A 339 -4.09 8.52 -2.01
N THR A 340 -3.29 9.26 -1.24
CA THR A 340 -3.78 10.35 -0.39
C THR A 340 -4.46 11.47 -1.20
N PRO A 341 -3.84 12.04 -2.25
CA PRO A 341 -4.51 13.08 -3.03
C PRO A 341 -5.69 12.53 -3.85
N PHE A 342 -5.63 11.28 -4.31
CA PHE A 342 -6.78 10.63 -4.95
C PHE A 342 -7.98 10.55 -4.00
N LEU A 343 -7.79 10.18 -2.73
CA LEU A 343 -8.86 10.12 -1.73
C LEU A 343 -9.47 11.50 -1.45
N VAL A 344 -8.69 12.57 -1.49
CA VAL A 344 -9.20 13.95 -1.38
C VAL A 344 -10.10 14.29 -2.57
N ILE A 345 -9.67 13.96 -3.80
CA ILE A 345 -10.49 14.16 -5.00
C ILE A 345 -11.75 13.27 -4.98
N LEU A 346 -11.63 12.03 -4.51
CA LEU A 346 -12.78 11.14 -4.34
C LEU A 346 -13.77 11.71 -3.33
N GLY A 347 -13.28 12.19 -2.18
CA GLY A 347 -14.07 12.90 -1.17
C GLY A 347 -14.83 14.07 -1.79
N TRP A 348 -14.14 14.88 -2.63
CA TRP A 348 -14.77 15.97 -3.35
C TRP A 348 -15.91 15.50 -4.27
N ILE A 349 -15.74 14.38 -4.98
CA ILE A 349 -16.76 13.79 -5.87
C ILE A 349 -17.96 13.28 -5.08
N ILE A 350 -17.73 12.58 -3.97
CA ILE A 350 -18.79 11.98 -3.14
C ILE A 350 -19.37 12.94 -2.09
N ARG A 351 -18.87 14.18 -2.03
CA ARG A 351 -19.26 15.26 -1.10
C ARG A 351 -18.89 15.01 0.36
N GLU A 352 -17.82 14.28 0.60
CA GLU A 352 -17.19 14.14 1.92
C GLU A 352 -16.01 15.12 2.04
N PRO A 353 -15.90 15.91 3.13
CA PRO A 353 -14.88 16.95 3.30
C PRO A 353 -13.49 16.38 3.65
N MET A 354 -12.99 15.44 2.83
CA MET A 354 -11.65 14.89 2.95
C MET A 354 -10.60 15.97 2.64
N THR A 355 -9.64 16.16 3.54
CA THR A 355 -8.60 17.19 3.42
C THR A 355 -7.21 16.61 3.63
N LEU A 356 -6.18 17.35 3.21
CA LEU A 356 -4.78 17.10 3.56
C LEU A 356 -4.38 17.76 4.89
N HIS A 357 -5.37 18.12 5.71
CA HIS A 357 -5.14 18.71 7.01
C HIS A 357 -4.96 17.62 8.05
N PHE A 358 -3.71 17.39 8.42
CA PHE A 358 -3.30 16.51 9.51
C PHE A 358 -3.08 17.31 10.79
N GLN A 359 -3.17 16.65 11.95
CA GLN A 359 -2.96 17.33 13.22
C GLN A 359 -1.48 17.74 13.35
N GLY A 360 -1.20 18.87 14.03
CA GLY A 360 0.16 19.43 14.09
C GLY A 360 1.22 18.45 14.61
N PHE A 361 0.86 17.58 15.55
CA PHE A 361 1.76 16.53 16.04
C PHE A 361 2.08 15.49 14.96
N GLU A 362 1.09 15.07 14.17
CA GLU A 362 1.27 14.13 13.06
C GLU A 362 2.14 14.70 11.97
N THR A 363 1.90 15.96 11.60
CA THR A 363 2.70 16.70 10.64
C THR A 363 4.16 16.78 11.07
N MET A 364 4.42 17.05 12.36
CA MET A 364 5.77 17.12 12.92
C MET A 364 6.46 15.75 12.93
N VAL A 365 5.77 14.71 13.40
CA VAL A 365 6.29 13.33 13.42
C VAL A 365 6.62 12.87 12.01
N PHE A 366 5.72 13.10 11.06
CA PHE A 366 5.92 12.75 9.65
C PHE A 366 7.13 13.45 9.05
N PHE A 367 7.26 14.77 9.25
CA PHE A 367 8.40 15.55 8.77
C PHE A 367 9.73 15.04 9.32
N ILE A 368 9.80 14.83 10.65
CA ILE A 368 11.02 14.32 11.30
C ILE A 368 11.36 12.92 10.79
N SER A 369 10.37 12.06 10.62
CA SER A 369 10.57 10.69 10.12
C SER A 369 11.14 10.68 8.71
N VAL A 370 10.59 11.50 7.81
CA VAL A 370 11.11 11.65 6.44
C VAL A 370 12.54 12.19 6.45
N LEU A 371 12.85 13.19 7.28
CA LEU A 371 14.22 13.72 7.39
C LEU A 371 15.21 12.66 7.88
N ILE A 372 14.85 11.90 8.93
CA ILE A 372 15.71 10.85 9.48
C ILE A 372 15.97 9.78 8.44
N VAL A 373 14.93 9.28 7.78
CA VAL A 373 15.07 8.23 6.77
C VAL A 373 15.88 8.71 5.58
N ASN A 374 15.62 9.93 5.10
CA ASN A 374 16.37 10.53 4.01
C ASN A 374 17.86 10.67 4.34
N TYR A 375 18.21 10.96 5.59
CA TYR A 375 19.59 10.99 6.06
C TYR A 375 20.21 9.59 6.11
N LEU A 376 19.47 8.60 6.63
CA LEU A 376 19.94 7.22 6.76
C LEU A 376 20.21 6.53 5.42
N ILE A 377 19.44 6.85 4.38
CA ILE A 377 19.63 6.23 3.06
C ILE A 377 20.59 7.00 2.15
N GLN A 378 21.07 8.17 2.56
CA GLN A 378 21.83 9.06 1.70
C GLN A 378 23.23 8.53 1.36
N ASP A 379 23.84 7.77 2.26
CA ASP A 379 25.23 7.29 2.11
C ASP A 379 25.34 5.92 1.41
N GLY A 380 24.21 5.37 0.94
CA GLY A 380 24.15 4.13 0.17
C GLY A 380 24.46 2.87 0.98
N LYS A 381 24.45 2.97 2.32
CA LYS A 381 24.79 1.87 3.22
C LYS A 381 23.73 1.71 4.29
N SER A 382 23.65 0.50 4.83
CA SER A 382 22.80 0.21 5.98
C SER A 382 23.50 -0.75 6.94
N ASN A 383 23.18 -0.64 8.23
CA ASN A 383 23.61 -1.60 9.25
C ASN A 383 22.49 -1.90 10.27
N TYR A 384 22.73 -2.92 11.11
CA TYR A 384 21.72 -3.37 12.08
C TYR A 384 21.35 -2.29 13.12
N LEU A 385 22.27 -1.37 13.44
CA LEU A 385 22.02 -0.33 14.43
C LEU A 385 21.08 0.73 13.88
N GLU A 386 21.25 1.14 12.62
CA GLU A 386 20.31 2.03 11.93
C GLU A 386 18.92 1.40 11.85
N GLY A 387 18.86 0.09 11.57
CA GLY A 387 17.61 -0.66 11.61
C GLY A 387 16.93 -0.62 12.99
N ALA A 388 17.69 -0.90 14.05
CA ALA A 388 17.19 -0.82 15.42
C ALA A 388 16.75 0.60 15.82
N MET A 389 17.45 1.65 15.36
CA MET A 389 17.09 3.04 15.59
C MET A 389 15.76 3.41 14.91
N CYS A 390 15.54 2.98 13.66
CA CYS A 390 14.27 3.19 12.96
C CYS A 390 13.10 2.51 13.69
N ILE A 391 13.26 1.25 14.10
CA ILE A 391 12.25 0.52 14.87
C ILE A 391 11.99 1.21 16.21
N ALA A 392 13.03 1.66 16.91
CA ALA A 392 12.90 2.36 18.18
C ALA A 392 12.13 3.68 18.02
N ILE A 393 12.41 4.47 16.98
CA ILE A 393 11.68 5.70 16.67
C ILE A 393 10.21 5.39 16.39
N TYR A 394 9.91 4.38 15.57
CA TYR A 394 8.54 3.96 15.30
C TYR A 394 7.81 3.53 16.59
N ALA A 395 8.47 2.78 17.48
CA ALA A 395 7.89 2.38 18.76
C ALA A 395 7.62 3.59 19.69
N ILE A 396 8.52 4.58 19.71
CA ILE A 396 8.32 5.84 20.46
C ILE A 396 7.14 6.61 19.89
N ILE A 397 7.01 6.68 18.56
CA ILE A 397 5.87 7.31 17.87
C ILE A 397 4.58 6.58 18.25
N ALA A 398 4.54 5.26 18.19
CA ALA A 398 3.38 4.45 18.57
C ALA A 398 2.97 4.71 20.03
N LEU A 399 3.93 4.75 20.95
CA LEU A 399 3.66 5.07 22.36
C LEU A 399 3.14 6.50 22.55
N ALA A 400 3.68 7.47 21.80
CA ALA A 400 3.21 8.84 21.85
C ALA A 400 1.76 8.97 21.34
N PHE A 401 1.42 8.30 20.23
CA PHE A 401 0.06 8.27 19.70
C PHE A 401 -0.92 7.48 20.55
N TYR A 402 -0.46 6.48 21.31
CA TYR A 402 -1.29 5.76 22.27
C TYR A 402 -1.78 6.68 23.40
N ILE A 403 -0.96 7.65 23.80
CA ILE A 403 -1.30 8.64 24.85
C ILE A 403 -2.01 9.87 24.24
N TYR A 404 -1.95 10.04 22.92
CA TYR A 404 -2.47 11.21 22.23
C TYR A 404 -4.01 11.25 22.24
N PRO A 405 -4.64 12.29 22.83
CA PRO A 405 -6.09 12.34 22.98
C PRO A 405 -6.79 12.71 21.66
N ASP A 406 -7.98 12.17 21.41
CA ASP A 406 -8.79 12.45 20.21
C ASP A 406 -9.07 13.95 20.00
N ASN A 407 -9.16 14.72 21.08
CA ASN A 407 -9.53 16.14 21.09
C ASN A 407 -8.33 17.11 21.01
N ALA A 408 -7.14 16.63 20.68
CA ALA A 408 -5.92 17.45 20.70
C ALA A 408 -5.84 18.53 19.60
N ALA A 409 -6.86 18.62 18.73
CA ALA A 409 -6.96 19.61 17.66
C ALA A 409 -7.02 21.09 18.13
N GLY A 410 -7.02 21.38 19.45
CA GLY A 410 -7.19 22.76 19.95
C GLY A 410 -6.18 23.31 20.96
N ASN A 411 -5.37 22.52 21.68
CA ASN A 411 -4.75 23.04 22.92
C ASN A 411 -3.28 22.68 23.21
N ILE A 412 -2.53 22.07 22.29
CA ILE A 412 -1.16 21.59 22.61
C ILE A 412 -0.20 22.76 22.89
N THR A 413 -0.36 23.91 22.23
CA THR A 413 0.49 25.09 22.46
C THR A 413 0.13 25.88 23.72
N SER A 414 -1.10 25.77 24.23
CA SER A 414 -1.55 26.52 25.41
C SER A 414 -1.15 25.84 26.72
N ASP A 415 -1.43 24.54 26.87
CA ASP A 415 -1.33 23.89 28.19
C ASP A 415 0.08 23.39 28.52
N VAL A 416 0.87 22.95 27.53
CA VAL A 416 2.25 22.51 27.77
C VAL A 416 3.16 23.71 28.05
N VAL A 417 2.98 24.81 27.30
CA VAL A 417 3.71 26.06 27.52
C VAL A 417 3.30 26.72 28.84
N ARG A 418 1.99 26.75 29.18
CA ARG A 418 1.55 27.23 30.50
C ARG A 418 2.11 26.38 31.65
N ARG A 419 2.17 25.06 31.53
CA ARG A 419 2.74 24.20 32.58
C ARG A 419 4.26 24.32 32.68
N PHE A 420 4.97 24.58 31.59
CA PHE A 420 6.42 24.79 31.60
C PHE A 420 6.83 26.16 32.17
N PHE A 421 6.03 27.22 31.95
CA PHE A 421 6.30 28.58 32.46
C PHE A 421 5.58 28.94 33.77
N ALA A 422 4.64 28.12 34.27
CA ALA A 422 4.02 28.31 35.58
C ALA A 422 4.84 27.74 36.75
N VAL A 423 5.98 27.11 36.46
CA VAL A 423 6.99 26.73 37.47
C VAL A 423 8.21 27.63 37.26
N SER A 424 8.08 28.91 37.61
CA SER A 424 9.17 29.88 37.72
C SER A 424 8.80 30.93 38.76
#